data_AF-A0A920SDD6-F1
#
_entry.id   AF-A0A920SDD6-F1
#
_cell.length_a   1.000
_cell.length_b   1.000
_cell.length_c   1.000
_cell.angle_alpha   90.00
_cell.angle_beta   90.00
_cell.angle_gamma   90.00
#
_symmetry.space_group_name_H-M   'P 1'
#
loop_
_entity.id
_entity.type
_entity.pdbx_description
1 polymer ?
#
loop_
_entity_poly.entity_id
_entity_poly.type
_entity_poly.pdbx_seq_one_letter_code
_entity_poly.pdbx_strand_id
1 'polypeptide(L)'
;MLQLRDKDRDKGESIPLAESLQKLCQEAKASLIINDHADVAAIVGSAGIHVGQTDLPVSEARKVLAHSQVVGRSNHEIEELPSRADGC
;
A
#
# COMPACT_ATOMS: atom_id res chain seq x y z
N MET A 1 -0.86 5.61 12.30
CA MET A 1 -0.85 4.95 10.98
C MET A 1 -1.51 3.60 11.13
N LEU A 2 -2.45 3.26 10.24
CA LEU A 2 -3.16 1.98 10.21
C LEU A 2 -2.73 1.22 8.95
N GLN A 3 -2.43 -0.07 9.06
CA GLN A 3 -2.17 -0.93 7.91
C GLN A 3 -3.28 -1.97 7.79
N LEU A 4 -3.99 -1.98 6.67
CA LEU A 4 -4.96 -3.03 6.36
C LEU A 4 -4.23 -4.19 5.68
N ARG A 5 -4.31 -5.37 6.30
CA ARG A 5 -3.78 -6.62 5.74
C ARG A 5 -4.91 -7.63 5.71
N ASP A 6 -5.55 -7.72 4.55
CA ASP A 6 -6.60 -8.69 4.31
C ASP A 6 -6.09 -9.76 3.34
N LYS A 7 -5.90 -10.99 3.83
CA LYS A 7 -5.38 -12.13 3.07
C LYS A 7 -6.44 -13.18 2.75
N ASP A 8 -7.60 -13.07 3.37
CA ASP A 8 -8.62 -14.12 3.36
C ASP A 8 -9.85 -13.71 2.54
N ARG A 9 -10.09 -12.39 2.38
CA ARG A 9 -11.23 -11.89 1.60
C ARG A 9 -10.91 -11.67 0.14
N ASP A 10 -11.93 -11.82 -0.70
CA ASP A 10 -11.86 -11.38 -2.08
C ASP A 10 -11.75 -9.84 -2.16
N LYS A 11 -11.12 -9.34 -3.24
CA LYS A 11 -10.95 -7.91 -3.49
C LYS A 11 -12.28 -7.16 -3.52
N GLY A 12 -13.33 -7.79 -4.04
CA GLY A 12 -14.67 -7.19 -4.07
C GLY A 12 -15.24 -6.89 -2.68
N GLU A 13 -14.87 -7.68 -1.67
CA GLU A 13 -15.31 -7.47 -0.28
C GLU A 13 -14.35 -6.56 0.51
N SER A 14 -13.06 -6.54 0.14
CA SER A 14 -12.07 -5.74 0.86
C SER A 14 -12.15 -4.24 0.52
N ILE A 15 -12.59 -3.88 -0.69
CA ILE A 15 -12.78 -2.48 -1.11
C ILE A 15 -13.74 -1.71 -0.18
N PRO A 16 -14.99 -2.13 0.05
CA PRO A 16 -15.92 -1.36 0.90
C PRO A 16 -15.44 -1.27 2.36
N LEU A 17 -14.72 -2.28 2.85
CA LEU A 17 -14.07 -2.22 4.16
C LEU A 17 -12.95 -1.17 4.17
N ALA A 18 -12.08 -1.19 3.16
CA ALA A 18 -10.97 -0.25 3.03
C ALA A 18 -11.46 1.20 2.86
N GLU A 19 -12.54 1.44 2.12
CA GLU A 19 -13.19 2.75 2.01
C GLU A 19 -13.70 3.26 3.35
N SER A 20 -14.36 2.38 4.12
CA SER A 20 -14.86 2.71 5.45
C SER A 20 -13.72 3.06 6.41
N LEU A 21 -12.62 2.29 6.37
CA LEU A 21 -11.42 2.55 7.14
C LEU A 21 -10.72 3.83 6.70
N GLN A 22 -10.71 4.14 5.39
CA GLN A 22 -10.10 5.36 4.87
C GLN A 22 -10.81 6.61 5.41
N LYS A 23 -12.15 6.61 5.42
CA LYS A 23 -12.92 7.71 6.02
C LYS A 23 -12.60 7.89 7.50
N LEU A 24 -12.58 6.80 8.26
CA LEU A 24 -12.25 6.83 9.67
C LEU A 24 -10.81 7.32 9.92
N CYS A 25 -9.87 6.91 9.07
CA CYS A 25 -8.49 7.39 9.13
C CYS A 25 -8.39 8.90 8.83
N GLN A 26 -9.13 9.39 7.83
CA GLN A 26 -9.17 10.83 7.52
C GLN A 26 -9.72 11.66 8.68
N GLU A 27 -10.81 11.20 9.30
CA GLU A 27 -11.41 11.85 10.48
C GLU A 27 -10.43 11.86 11.66
N ALA A 28 -9.72 10.75 11.87
CA ALA A 28 -8.71 10.61 12.92
C ALA A 28 -7.36 11.27 12.59
N LYS A 29 -7.20 11.90 11.41
CA LYS A 29 -5.93 12.43 10.89
C LYS A 29 -4.81 11.37 10.86
N ALA A 30 -5.18 10.12 10.62
CA ALA A 30 -4.28 8.99 10.50
C ALA A 30 -4.10 8.58 9.02
N SER A 31 -2.94 8.03 8.68
CA SER A 31 -2.68 7.45 7.37
C SER A 31 -3.11 5.99 7.32
N LEU A 32 -3.87 5.62 6.27
CA LEU A 32 -4.18 4.24 5.92
C LEU A 32 -3.18 3.73 4.87
N ILE A 33 -2.60 2.56 5.12
CA ILE A 33 -1.73 1.86 4.19
C ILE A 33 -2.35 0.49 3.88
N ILE A 34 -2.39 0.10 2.60
CA ILE A 34 -2.91 -1.20 2.17
C ILE A 34 -1.74 -2.14 1.91
N ASN A 35 -1.75 -3.35 2.48
CA ASN A 35 -0.74 -4.35 2.15
C ASN A 35 -1.06 -5.08 0.83
N ASP A 36 -0.02 -5.33 0.03
CA ASP A 36 0.04 -6.23 -1.13
C ASP A 36 -0.86 -5.86 -2.33
N HIS A 37 -1.95 -5.11 -2.11
CA HIS A 37 -2.98 -4.80 -3.09
C HIS A 37 -2.92 -3.33 -3.55
N ALA A 38 -2.08 -3.09 -4.57
CA ALA A 38 -1.91 -1.77 -5.19
C ALA A 38 -3.18 -1.24 -5.87
N ASP A 39 -4.00 -2.13 -6.41
CA ASP A 39 -5.31 -1.84 -6.99
C ASP A 39 -6.29 -1.32 -5.94
N VAL A 40 -6.43 -2.02 -4.81
CA VAL A 40 -7.30 -1.59 -3.71
C VAL A 40 -6.87 -0.23 -3.16
N ALA A 41 -5.56 -0.03 -3.00
CA ALA A 41 -5.01 1.25 -2.55
C ALA A 41 -5.29 2.43 -3.49
N ALA A 42 -5.20 2.18 -4.81
CA ALA A 42 -5.52 3.18 -5.82
C ALA A 42 -7.02 3.50 -5.85
N ILE A 43 -7.88 2.48 -5.77
CA ILE A 43 -9.35 2.64 -5.75
C ILE A 43 -9.80 3.44 -4.52
N VAL A 44 -9.29 3.08 -3.34
CA VAL A 44 -9.68 3.69 -2.06
C VAL A 44 -9.04 5.06 -1.84
N GLY A 45 -7.97 5.37 -2.59
CA GLY A 45 -7.17 6.58 -2.37
C GLY A 45 -6.49 6.58 -0.99
N SER A 46 -5.94 5.43 -0.59
CA SER A 46 -5.18 5.30 0.66
C SER A 46 -3.93 6.18 0.65
N ALA A 47 -3.27 6.36 1.79
CA ALA A 47 -2.01 7.11 1.85
C ALA A 47 -0.87 6.39 1.12
N GLY A 48 -0.99 5.09 0.90
CA GLY A 48 0.03 4.29 0.27
C GLY A 48 -0.21 2.79 0.35
N ILE A 49 0.79 2.05 -0.08
CA ILE A 49 0.86 0.60 0.04
C ILE A 49 2.09 0.16 0.78
N HIS A 50 2.02 -1.06 1.29
CA HIS A 50 3.18 -1.78 1.78
C HIS A 50 3.30 -3.10 1.02
N VAL A 51 4.48 -3.37 0.46
CA VAL A 51 4.77 -4.59 -0.30
C VAL A 51 5.89 -5.37 0.38
N GLY A 52 5.75 -6.68 0.45
CA GLY A 52 6.83 -7.58 0.83
C GLY A 52 7.78 -7.89 -0.33
N GLN A 53 8.77 -8.75 -0.07
CA GLN A 53 9.81 -9.10 -1.05
C GLN A 53 9.26 -9.92 -2.22
N THR A 54 8.26 -10.76 -1.98
CA THR A 54 7.64 -11.65 -2.99
C THR A 54 6.43 -11.01 -3.66
N ASP A 55 6.05 -9.81 -3.24
CA ASP A 55 4.87 -9.12 -3.73
C ASP A 55 5.22 -8.27 -4.96
N LEU A 56 4.26 -7.46 -5.40
CA LEU A 56 4.39 -6.65 -6.60
C LEU A 56 5.65 -5.74 -6.51
N PRO A 57 6.52 -5.72 -7.54
CA PRO A 57 7.66 -4.82 -7.56
C PRO A 57 7.23 -3.36 -7.39
N VAL A 58 8.04 -2.56 -6.68
CA VAL A 58 7.76 -1.13 -6.44
C VAL A 58 7.51 -0.36 -7.75
N SER A 59 8.26 -0.70 -8.81
CA SER A 59 8.10 -0.12 -10.14
C SER A 59 6.72 -0.38 -10.74
N GLU A 60 6.18 -1.59 -10.58
CA GLU A 60 4.86 -1.97 -11.07
C GLU A 60 3.76 -1.38 -10.21
N ALA A 61 3.92 -1.38 -8.89
CA ALA A 61 3.00 -0.71 -7.97
C ALA A 61 2.86 0.79 -8.31
N ARG A 62 3.97 1.46 -8.63
CA ARG A 62 3.96 2.89 -8.98
C ARG A 62 3.20 3.22 -10.27
N LYS A 63 3.00 2.26 -11.17
CA LYS A 63 2.17 2.46 -12.36
C LYS A 63 0.67 2.55 -12.05
N VAL A 64 0.26 1.94 -10.94
CA VAL A 64 -1.15 1.87 -10.51
C VAL A 64 -1.47 2.99 -9.53
N LEU A 65 -0.51 3.36 -8.68
CA LEU A 65 -0.69 4.35 -7.63
C LEU A 65 -0.61 5.78 -8.12
N ALA A 66 -1.34 6.67 -7.45
CA ALA A 66 -1.20 8.10 -7.64
C ALA A 66 0.17 8.58 -7.13
N HIS A 67 0.69 9.66 -7.73
CA HIS A 67 2.01 10.20 -7.37
C HIS A 67 2.12 10.64 -5.90
N SER A 68 0.99 10.92 -5.25
CA SER A 68 0.90 11.29 -3.83
C SER A 68 0.94 10.10 -2.87
N GLN A 69 0.85 8.86 -3.36
CA GLN A 69 0.79 7.66 -2.54
C GLN A 69 2.19 7.09 -2.29
N VAL A 70 2.45 6.71 -1.04
CA VAL A 70 3.74 6.15 -0.60
C VAL A 70 3.80 4.65 -0.89
N VAL A 71 4.98 4.13 -1.21
CA VAL A 71 5.24 2.68 -1.31
C VAL A 71 6.26 2.30 -0.26
N GLY A 72 5.80 1.60 0.78
CA GLY A 72 6.66 0.97 1.78
C GLY A 72 7.08 -0.42 1.31
N ARG A 73 8.34 -0.79 1.53
CA ARG A 73 8.86 -2.13 1.25
C ARG A 73 9.49 -2.71 2.50
N SER A 74 9.18 -3.97 2.81
CA SER A 74 9.89 -4.71 3.86
C SER A 74 11.26 -5.18 3.35
N ASN A 75 12.32 -4.82 4.07
CA ASN A 75 13.66 -5.35 3.87
C ASN A 75 14.03 -6.17 5.11
N HIS A 76 14.44 -7.42 4.93
CA HIS A 76 14.93 -8.27 6.02
C HIS A 76 16.47 -8.29 6.06
N GLU A 77 17.14 -7.94 4.97
CA GLU A 77 18.61 -7.90 4.89
C GLU A 77 19.13 -6.58 4.31
N ILE A 78 20.35 -6.18 4.69
CA ILE A 78 21.01 -4.94 4.23
C ILE A 78 21.25 -4.98 2.72
N GLU A 79 21.46 -6.16 2.14
CA GLU A 79 21.64 -6.36 0.69
C GLU A 79 20.38 -6.10 -0.14
N GLU A 80 19.22 -6.02 0.50
CA GLU A 80 17.95 -5.72 -0.19
C GLU A 80 17.64 -4.24 -0.26
N LEU A 81 18.48 -3.38 0.35
CA LEU A 81 18.32 -1.93 0.25
C LEU A 81 18.42 -1.55 -1.23
N PRO A 82 17.43 -0.83 -1.77
CA PRO A 82 17.51 -0.39 -3.15
C PRO A 82 18.79 0.42 -3.31
N SER A 83 19.63 0.01 -4.27
CA SER A 83 20.72 0.87 -4.71
C SER A 83 20.08 2.20 -5.12
N ARG A 84 20.76 3.32 -4.82
CA ARG A 84 20.25 4.70 -4.92
C ARG A 84 19.81 5.13 -6.33
N ALA A 85 19.75 4.21 -7.30
CA ALA A 85 19.32 4.38 -8.67
C ALA A 85 17.80 4.18 -8.90
N ASP A 86 17.06 3.53 -7.99
CA ASP A 86 15.66 3.14 -8.24
C ASP A 86 14.59 4.17 -7.82
N GLY A 87 14.88 5.46 -7.99
CA GLY A 87 13.87 6.53 -8.02
C GLY A 87 13.29 6.92 -6.65
N CYS A 88 13.89 7.94 -6.05
CA CYS A 88 13.32 8.72 -4.95
C CYS A 88 12.45 9.86 -5.49
#